data_AF-A0A1R3UM70-F1
#
_entry.id   AF-A0A1R3UM70-F1
#
_cell.length_a   1.000
_cell.length_b   1.000
_cell.length_c   1.000
_cell.angle_alpha   90.00
_cell.angle_beta   90.00
_cell.angle_gamma   90.00
#
_symmetry.space_group_name_H-M   'P 1'
#
loop_
_entity.id
_entity.type
_entity.pdbx_description
1 polymer ?
#
loop_
_entity_poly.entity_id
_entity_poly.type
_entity_poly.pdbx_seq_one_letter_code
_entity_poly.pdbx_strand_id
1 'polypeptide(L)'
;MSTKAERAALIEMALKEWGVVVEILTEQGEVWPYTDPTRWGAGLTSAMERVKALTEACAVIGADDARDIGRLADLYDRIHGR
;
A
#
# COMPACT_ATOMS: atom_id res chain seq x y z
N MET A 1 11.30 -9.69 18.69
CA MET A 1 11.36 -9.94 17.24
C MET A 1 10.02 -10.48 16.80
N SER A 2 9.43 -9.96 15.71
CA SER A 2 8.19 -10.51 15.16
C SER A 2 8.42 -11.90 14.55
N THR A 3 7.36 -12.69 14.49
CA THR A 3 7.31 -13.98 13.82
C THR A 3 7.10 -13.81 12.32
N LYS A 4 7.41 -14.86 11.54
CA LYS A 4 7.12 -14.88 10.09
C LYS A 4 5.62 -14.73 9.80
N ALA A 5 4.76 -15.30 10.65
CA ALA A 5 3.31 -15.23 10.51
C ALA A 5 2.77 -13.82 10.76
N GLU A 6 3.26 -13.11 11.78
CA GLU A 6 2.88 -11.72 12.04
C GLU A 6 3.29 -10.79 10.90
N ARG A 7 4.49 -10.98 10.33
CA ARG A 7 4.92 -10.23 9.15
C ARG A 7 4.00 -10.48 7.96
N ALA A 8 3.66 -11.74 7.67
CA ALA A 8 2.77 -12.08 6.56
C ALA A 8 1.37 -11.47 6.73
N ALA A 9 0.78 -11.57 7.92
CA ALA A 9 -0.53 -11.00 8.20
C ALA A 9 -0.55 -9.47 8.02
N LEU A 10 0.49 -8.78 8.46
CA LEU A 10 0.58 -7.33 8.29
C LEU A 10 0.77 -6.93 6.81
N ILE A 11 1.58 -7.69 6.07
CA ILE A 11 1.74 -7.50 4.62
C ILE A 11 0.39 -7.69 3.90
N GLU A 12 -0.39 -8.72 4.25
CA GLU A 12 -1.72 -8.94 3.67
C GLU A 12 -2.67 -7.77 3.94
N MET A 13 -2.65 -7.22 5.16
CA MET A 13 -3.42 -6.01 5.48
C MET A 13 -2.97 -4.80 4.64
N ALA A 14 -1.66 -4.60 4.49
CA ALA A 14 -1.12 -3.51 3.67
C ALA A 14 -1.52 -3.66 2.20
N LEU A 15 -1.43 -4.86 1.64
CA LEU A 15 -1.83 -5.15 0.26
C LEU A 15 -3.32 -4.93 0.02
N LYS A 16 -4.17 -5.27 1.00
CA LYS A 16 -5.60 -5.01 0.92
C LYS A 16 -5.91 -3.52 0.86
N GLU A 17 -5.30 -2.72 1.73
CA GLU A 17 -5.48 -1.26 1.72
C GLU A 17 -4.89 -0.62 0.46
N TRP A 18 -3.77 -1.14 -0.04
CA TRP A 18 -3.22 -0.71 -1.32
C TRP A 18 -4.17 -0.99 -2.48
N GLY A 19 -4.85 -2.14 -2.47
CA GLY A 19 -5.90 -2.44 -3.44
C GLY A 19 -6.98 -1.35 -3.51
N VAL A 20 -7.39 -0.80 -2.37
CA VAL A 20 -8.36 0.32 -2.31
C VAL A 20 -7.80 1.59 -2.95
N VAL A 21 -6.52 1.92 -2.70
CA VAL A 21 -5.85 3.04 -3.38
C VAL A 21 -5.87 2.84 -4.88
N VAL A 22 -5.51 1.63 -5.33
CA VAL A 22 -5.44 1.23 -6.73
C VAL A 22 -6.80 1.32 -7.42
N GLU A 23 -7.88 0.92 -6.75
CA GLU A 23 -9.26 1.07 -7.23
C GLU A 23 -9.61 2.55 -7.44
N ILE A 24 -9.40 3.38 -6.42
CA ILE A 24 -9.72 4.83 -6.49
C ILE A 24 -8.93 5.52 -7.61
N LEU A 25 -7.64 5.22 -7.75
CA LEU A 25 -6.81 5.78 -8.82
C LEU A 25 -7.32 5.35 -10.19
N THR A 26 -7.69 4.08 -10.34
CA THR A 26 -8.23 3.54 -11.59
C THR A 26 -9.55 4.23 -11.97
N GLU A 27 -10.44 4.47 -11.01
CA GLU A 27 -11.69 5.21 -11.21
C GLU A 27 -11.45 6.66 -11.65
N GLN A 28 -10.35 7.28 -11.19
CA GLN A 28 -9.93 8.63 -11.57
C GLN A 28 -9.16 8.68 -12.90
N GLY A 29 -8.85 7.52 -13.50
CA GLY A 29 -8.00 7.42 -14.68
C GLY A 29 -6.52 7.73 -14.41
N GLU A 30 -6.11 7.66 -13.14
CA GLU A 30 -4.74 7.87 -12.70
C GLU A 30 -4.04 6.53 -12.42
N VAL A 31 -2.71 6.54 -12.45
CA VAL A 31 -1.87 5.36 -12.19
C VAL A 31 -0.74 5.76 -11.27
N TRP A 32 -0.51 5.01 -10.19
CA TRP A 32 0.63 5.23 -9.31
C TRP A 32 1.96 4.97 -10.05
N PRO A 33 3.04 5.74 -9.81
CA PRO A 33 3.16 6.92 -8.95
C PRO A 33 2.79 8.23 -9.64
N TYR A 34 2.24 8.18 -10.85
CA TYR A 34 1.88 9.33 -11.67
C TYR A 34 0.50 9.89 -11.28
N THR A 35 0.37 10.36 -10.04
CA THR A 35 -0.87 10.93 -9.49
C THR A 35 -0.64 12.38 -9.08
N ASP A 36 -1.69 13.19 -9.04
CA ASP A 36 -1.63 14.59 -8.58
C ASP A 36 -2.19 14.72 -7.15
N PRO A 37 -1.33 14.88 -6.12
CA PRO A 37 -1.78 14.98 -4.73
C PRO A 37 -2.75 16.13 -4.45
N THR A 38 -2.74 17.18 -5.28
CA THR A 38 -3.65 18.33 -5.11
C THR A 38 -5.08 18.00 -5.50
N ARG A 39 -5.28 16.92 -6.27
CA ARG A 39 -6.58 16.45 -6.74
C ARG A 39 -7.12 15.29 -5.91
N TRP A 40 -6.37 14.86 -4.89
CA TRP A 40 -6.81 13.78 -4.02
C TRP A 40 -8.03 14.21 -3.21
N GLY A 41 -9.16 13.55 -3.48
CA GLY A 41 -10.33 13.64 -2.62
C GLY A 41 -10.08 12.96 -1.27
N ALA A 42 -10.95 13.24 -0.30
CA ALA A 42 -10.85 12.70 1.06
C ALA A 42 -10.72 11.16 1.12
N GLY A 43 -11.32 10.44 0.16
CA GLY A 43 -11.22 8.98 0.05
C GLY A 43 -9.79 8.50 -0.22
N LEU A 44 -9.14 9.06 -1.25
CA LEU A 44 -7.77 8.71 -1.62
C LEU A 44 -6.77 9.11 -0.53
N THR A 45 -6.92 10.33 0.02
CA THR A 45 -6.10 10.79 1.14
C THR A 45 -6.18 9.85 2.34
N SER A 46 -7.40 9.44 2.72
CA SER A 46 -7.59 8.52 3.84
C SER A 46 -7.01 7.13 3.57
N ALA A 47 -7.14 6.62 2.35
CA ALA A 47 -6.57 5.33 1.96
C ALA A 47 -5.03 5.35 2.00
N MET A 48 -4.42 6.42 1.49
CA MET A 48 -2.97 6.62 1.52
C MET A 48 -2.41 6.71 2.94
N GLU A 49 -3.09 7.42 3.85
CA GLU A 49 -2.67 7.47 5.27
C GLU A 49 -2.72 6.10 5.95
N ARG A 50 -3.73 5.27 5.65
CA ARG A 50 -3.79 3.89 6.18
C ARG A 50 -2.67 3.02 5.64
N VAL A 51 -2.40 3.11 4.34
CA VAL A 51 -1.26 2.41 3.72
C VAL A 51 0.06 2.86 4.37
N LYS A 52 0.24 4.17 4.55
CA LYS A 52 1.44 4.72 5.19
C LYS A 52 1.63 4.14 6.60
N ALA A 53 0.60 4.16 7.44
CA ALA A 53 0.67 3.58 8.78
C ALA A 53 1.03 2.09 8.77
N LEU A 54 0.49 1.31 7.81
CA LEU A 54 0.79 -0.12 7.68
C LEU A 54 2.23 -0.36 7.20
N THR A 55 2.72 0.42 6.23
CA THR A 55 4.10 0.29 5.74
C THR A 55 5.13 0.68 6.81
N GLU A 56 4.84 1.71 7.62
CA GLU A 56 5.64 2.06 8.80
C GLU A 56 5.67 0.91 9.83
N ALA A 57 4.52 0.29 10.10
CA ALA A 57 4.45 -0.88 10.98
C ALA A 57 5.24 -2.08 10.40
N CYS A 58 5.16 -2.32 9.09
CA CYS A 58 5.96 -3.33 8.38
C CYS A 58 7.46 -3.08 8.56
N ALA A 59 7.92 -1.83 8.43
CA ALA A 59 9.31 -1.46 8.64
C ALA A 59 9.79 -1.78 10.06
N VAL A 60 8.98 -1.45 11.08
CA VAL A 60 9.29 -1.73 12.50
C VAL A 60 9.46 -3.22 12.77
N ILE A 61 8.64 -4.07 12.14
CA ILE A 61 8.66 -5.52 12.39
C ILE A 61 9.58 -6.31 11.44
N GLY A 62 10.28 -5.64 10.52
CA GLY A 62 11.19 -6.27 9.56
C GLY A 62 10.51 -6.97 8.38
N ALA A 63 9.35 -6.48 7.92
CA ALA A 63 8.68 -6.94 6.71
C ALA A 63 9.19 -6.15 5.48
N ASP A 64 10.40 -6.48 5.03
CA ASP A 64 11.14 -5.71 4.01
C ASP A 64 10.45 -5.59 2.64
N ASP A 65 9.57 -6.53 2.29
CA ASP A 65 8.80 -6.51 1.05
C ASP A 65 7.71 -5.43 1.03
N ALA A 66 7.33 -4.87 2.18
CA ALA A 66 6.28 -3.86 2.33
C ALA A 66 6.66 -2.72 3.29
N ARG A 67 7.96 -2.47 3.47
CA ARG A 67 8.48 -1.47 4.43
C ARG A 67 8.22 -0.01 4.03
N ASP A 68 7.85 0.22 2.78
CA ASP A 68 7.51 1.53 2.21
C ASP A 68 6.48 1.35 1.10
N ILE A 69 5.84 2.46 0.71
CA ILE A 69 4.75 2.45 -0.29
C ILE A 69 5.23 1.93 -1.65
N GLY A 70 6.45 2.27 -2.07
CA GLY A 70 7.00 1.83 -3.35
C GLY A 70 7.13 0.31 -3.39
N ARG A 71 7.71 -0.28 -2.35
CA ARG A 71 7.85 -1.74 -2.26
C ARG A 71 6.51 -2.47 -2.14
N LEU A 72 5.57 -1.90 -1.41
CA LEU A 72 4.22 -2.45 -1.32
C LEU A 72 3.54 -2.44 -2.69
N ALA A 73 3.68 -1.35 -3.45
CA ALA A 73 3.17 -1.23 -4.82
C ALA A 73 3.79 -2.30 -5.73
N ASP A 74 5.13 -2.41 -5.74
CA ASP A 74 5.84 -3.42 -6.53
C ASP A 74 5.44 -4.86 -6.13
N LEU A 75 5.19 -5.11 -4.85
CA LEU A 75 4.69 -6.39 -4.37
C LEU A 75 3.27 -6.66 -4.86
N TYR A 76 2.40 -5.65 -4.80
CA TYR A 76 1.02 -5.76 -5.27
C TYR A 76 0.96 -6.07 -6.77
N ASP A 77 1.74 -5.35 -7.58
CA ASP A 77 1.80 -5.53 -9.04
C ASP A 77 2.33 -6.92 -9.41
N ARG A 78 3.36 -7.43 -8.69
CA ARG A 78 3.85 -8.80 -8.86
C ARG A 78 2.80 -9.87 -8.59
N ILE A 79 1.91 -9.64 -7.62
CA ILE A 79 0.85 -10.59 -7.24
C ILE A 79 -0.32 -10.54 -8.24
N HIS A 80 -0.71 -9.34 -8.69
CA HIS A 80 -1.92 -9.13 -9.49
C HIS A 80 -1.66 -8.99 -11.00
N GLY A 81 -0.39 -8.97 -11.43
CA GLY A 81 0.02 -8.93 -12.84
C GLY A 81 -0.28 -7.60 -13.53
N ARG A 82 -0.06 -6.48 -12.82
CA ARG A 82 -0.28 -5.12 -13.35
C ARG A 82 1.00 -4.47 -13.86
#